data_AF-A0A066VZW5-F1
#
_entry.id   AF-A0A066VZW5-F1
#
_cell.length_a   1.000
_cell.length_b   1.000
_cell.length_c   1.000
_cell.angle_alpha   90.00
_cell.angle_beta   90.00
_cell.angle_gamma   90.00
#
_symmetry.space_group_name_H-M   'P 1'
#
loop_
_entity.id
_entity.type
_entity.pdbx_description
1 polymer ?
#
loop_
_entity_poly.entity_id
_entity_poly.type
_entity_poly.pdbx_seq_one_letter_code
_entity_poly.pdbx_strand_id
1 'polypeptide(L)'
;MPHPYAVLHAGTEDWPDGALLLDRERIPERVVHAKGGSAHGVFTYTRPNPELSRAKLFSEAGKKTPITARFSTIDVGPQEFPLHELGQLELNRNVPNNFTEIEQNAFNPSHLVPGLESSADPLLQSRLFSYPETHRHCIGPNYQQLPVNIPSAIKHTSGMYNFQCDGASTFLNQGARPIHLSSLDPPHFIAPDYEPYRVAEAQDGHATLFLSGVSPQDFVQPRELYCRIFNDTQSEMFLKDASRHMSTSTSKDVLARPISVFHQVGVPLTAQIAKNVSVQSYEKDLAKMRFMGSHNHSAGLSTQQMIAELYPQKYYSNGKGAPPSNSKFDKGYAKSNGKPKFTPNDSVAGEYNPRRKHQEPTSPLAKVKQTLS
;
A
#
# COMPACT_ATOMS: atom_id res chain seq x y z
N MET A 1 43.04 25.65 -9.00
CA MET A 1 42.24 24.47 -9.37
C MET A 1 42.82 23.90 -10.65
N PRO A 2 43.08 22.59 -10.72
CA PRO A 2 43.46 21.94 -11.97
C PRO A 2 42.39 22.17 -13.04
N HIS A 3 42.80 22.24 -14.30
CA HIS A 3 41.89 22.37 -15.43
C HIS A 3 40.98 21.12 -15.49
N PRO A 4 39.67 21.23 -15.74
CA PRO A 4 38.70 20.12 -15.63
C PRO A 4 38.96 18.94 -16.58
N TYR A 5 39.88 19.12 -17.55
CA TYR A 5 40.30 18.09 -18.50
C TYR A 5 41.76 17.65 -18.32
N ALA A 6 42.48 18.22 -17.34
CA ALA A 6 43.84 17.82 -17.03
C ALA A 6 43.84 16.64 -16.04
N VAL A 7 44.70 15.67 -16.28
CA VAL A 7 44.93 14.52 -15.39
C VAL A 7 46.29 14.70 -14.72
N LEU A 8 46.45 14.16 -13.52
CA LEU A 8 47.69 14.25 -12.75
C LEU A 8 48.89 13.71 -13.56
N HIS A 9 49.99 14.45 -13.56
CA HIS A 9 51.26 14.05 -14.14
C HIS A 9 52.38 14.12 -13.08
N ALA A 10 53.50 13.42 -13.31
CA ALA A 10 54.63 13.41 -12.38
C ALA A 10 55.10 14.86 -12.08
N GLY A 11 55.08 15.25 -10.81
CA GLY A 11 55.38 16.62 -10.34
C GLY A 11 54.17 17.45 -9.88
N THR A 12 52.96 16.88 -9.88
CA THR A 12 51.74 17.51 -9.34
C THR A 12 51.10 16.63 -8.27
N GLU A 13 50.59 17.22 -7.17
CA GLU A 13 50.02 16.50 -6.00
C GLU A 13 48.47 16.54 -5.93
N ASP A 14 47.79 17.26 -6.84
CA ASP A 14 46.34 17.51 -6.77
C ASP A 14 45.49 16.40 -7.44
N TRP A 15 44.90 15.51 -6.64
CA TRP A 15 44.01 14.46 -7.14
C TRP A 15 42.62 15.02 -7.54
N PRO A 16 42.11 14.80 -8.77
CA PRO A 16 40.77 15.21 -9.14
C PRO A 16 39.72 14.22 -8.62
N ASP A 17 38.88 14.65 -7.68
CA ASP A 17 37.80 13.83 -7.08
C ASP A 17 36.66 13.46 -8.05
N GLY A 18 36.63 14.07 -9.25
CA GLY A 18 35.50 13.97 -10.19
C GLY A 18 35.17 12.53 -10.64
N ALA A 19 36.16 11.65 -10.78
CA ALA A 19 35.94 10.27 -11.19
C ALA A 19 35.19 9.45 -10.12
N LEU A 20 35.50 9.68 -8.84
CA LEU A 20 34.88 8.95 -7.72
C LEU A 20 33.41 9.32 -7.50
N LEU A 21 33.02 10.54 -7.90
CA LEU A 21 31.63 11.00 -7.88
C LEU A 21 30.85 10.39 -9.05
N LEU A 22 31.42 10.40 -10.25
CA LEU A 22 30.79 9.84 -11.46
C LEU A 22 30.41 8.36 -11.26
N ASP A 23 31.32 7.56 -10.69
CA ASP A 23 31.08 6.14 -10.40
C ASP A 23 29.95 5.91 -9.38
N ARG A 24 29.54 6.94 -8.63
CA ARG A 24 28.54 6.89 -7.55
C ARG A 24 27.29 7.72 -7.85
N GLU A 25 27.11 8.22 -9.07
CA GLU A 25 25.94 9.00 -9.46
C GLU A 25 24.64 8.19 -9.47
N ARG A 26 24.72 6.88 -9.73
CA ARG A 26 23.55 6.01 -9.84
C ARG A 26 23.11 5.52 -8.47
N ILE A 27 21.82 5.68 -8.18
CA ILE A 27 21.13 5.01 -7.08
C ILE A 27 20.25 3.87 -7.65
N PRO A 28 19.91 2.85 -6.84
CA PRO A 28 18.97 1.83 -7.27
C PRO A 28 17.66 2.45 -7.77
N GLU A 29 17.19 2.01 -8.94
CA GLU A 29 15.89 2.42 -9.47
C GLU A 29 14.74 1.88 -8.61
N ARG A 30 13.55 2.47 -8.75
CA ARG A 30 12.35 1.94 -8.08
C ARG A 30 12.04 0.55 -8.62
N VAL A 31 11.74 -0.39 -7.73
CA VAL A 31 11.38 -1.78 -8.08
C VAL A 31 10.18 -1.83 -9.06
N VAL A 32 9.21 -0.93 -8.88
CA VAL A 32 8.07 -0.72 -9.77
C VAL A 32 7.91 0.79 -10.04
N HIS A 33 7.27 1.16 -11.15
CA HIS A 33 7.14 2.56 -11.58
C HIS A 33 8.50 3.27 -11.80
N ALA A 34 9.55 2.55 -12.21
CA ALA A 34 10.90 3.09 -12.44
C ALA A 34 10.88 4.30 -13.39
N LYS A 35 10.15 4.20 -14.49
CA LYS A 35 10.00 5.29 -15.47
C LYS A 35 8.83 6.21 -15.10
N GLY A 36 9.09 7.50 -15.01
CA GLY A 36 8.06 8.50 -14.74
C GLY A 36 8.54 9.93 -14.93
N GLY A 37 7.59 10.85 -15.07
CA GLY A 37 7.83 12.29 -15.10
C GLY A 37 7.14 12.97 -13.93
N SER A 38 7.62 14.14 -13.48
CA SER A 38 6.96 14.91 -12.42
C SER A 38 6.81 16.38 -12.77
N ALA A 39 5.82 17.01 -12.15
CA ALA A 39 5.60 18.45 -12.17
C ALA A 39 5.13 18.92 -10.81
N HIS A 40 5.43 20.18 -10.49
CA HIS A 40 4.87 20.85 -9.33
C HIS A 40 3.60 21.59 -9.70
N GLY A 41 2.80 21.82 -8.67
CA GLY A 41 1.55 22.50 -8.82
C GLY A 41 0.95 22.91 -7.50
N VAL A 42 -0.35 23.19 -7.56
CA VAL A 42 -1.16 23.57 -6.42
C VAL A 42 -2.48 22.80 -6.47
N PHE A 43 -2.82 22.18 -5.34
CA PHE A 43 -4.18 21.74 -5.06
C PHE A 43 -4.98 22.89 -4.45
N THR A 44 -6.11 23.23 -5.04
CA THR A 44 -7.08 24.19 -4.48
C THR A 44 -8.32 23.43 -4.05
N TYR A 45 -8.63 23.46 -2.75
CA TYR A 45 -9.85 22.86 -2.22
C TYR A 45 -11.05 23.76 -2.56
N THR A 46 -12.03 23.27 -3.33
CA THR A 46 -13.11 24.13 -3.87
C THR A 46 -14.46 23.87 -3.22
N ARG A 47 -14.73 22.63 -2.79
CA ARG A 47 -16.02 22.23 -2.22
C ARG A 47 -15.86 21.74 -0.79
N PRO A 48 -16.21 22.56 0.22
CA PRO A 48 -16.12 22.19 1.62
C PRO A 48 -17.01 20.99 1.98
N ASN A 49 -16.40 19.94 2.53
CA ASN A 49 -17.04 18.79 3.14
C ASN A 49 -16.44 18.49 4.53
N PRO A 50 -16.52 19.45 5.49
CA PRO A 50 -15.93 19.31 6.83
C PRO A 50 -16.49 18.11 7.62
N GLU A 51 -17.66 17.62 7.25
CA GLU A 51 -18.28 16.42 7.81
C GLU A 51 -17.55 15.11 7.46
N LEU A 52 -16.75 15.10 6.39
CA LEU A 52 -16.03 13.89 5.94
C LEU A 52 -14.60 13.84 6.46
N SER A 53 -13.93 14.97 6.57
CA SER A 53 -12.55 15.02 7.05
C SER A 53 -12.23 16.35 7.70
N ARG A 54 -11.48 16.27 8.79
CA ARG A 54 -10.86 17.42 9.48
C ARG A 54 -9.44 17.73 9.01
N ALA A 55 -8.97 17.04 7.96
CA ALA A 55 -7.59 17.18 7.54
C ALA A 55 -7.31 18.63 7.17
N LYS A 56 -6.17 19.17 7.62
CA LYS A 56 -5.88 20.62 7.51
C LYS A 56 -5.90 21.11 6.06
N LEU A 57 -5.63 20.25 5.07
CA LEU A 57 -5.75 20.59 3.65
C LEU A 57 -7.20 20.84 3.18
N PHE A 58 -8.21 20.34 3.91
CA PHE A 58 -9.65 20.46 3.63
C PHE A 58 -10.38 21.40 4.61
N SER A 59 -9.63 22.30 5.28
CA SER A 59 -10.18 23.17 6.32
C SER A 59 -11.02 24.35 5.81
N GLU A 60 -10.75 24.84 4.60
CA GLU A 60 -11.35 26.10 4.09
C GLU A 60 -11.42 26.09 2.56
N ALA A 61 -12.60 26.40 1.99
CA ALA A 61 -12.73 26.62 0.54
C ALA A 61 -11.76 27.69 0.03
N GLY A 62 -11.09 27.41 -1.08
CA GLY A 62 -10.06 28.25 -1.67
C GLY A 62 -8.66 27.98 -1.11
N LYS A 63 -8.51 27.12 -0.10
CA LYS A 63 -7.20 26.78 0.46
C LYS A 63 -6.30 26.14 -0.60
N LYS A 64 -5.12 26.74 -0.76
CA LYS A 64 -4.08 26.31 -1.70
C LYS A 64 -3.00 25.51 -0.98
N THR A 65 -2.74 24.31 -1.46
CA THR A 65 -1.70 23.42 -0.93
C THR A 65 -0.71 23.09 -2.06
N PRO A 66 0.60 23.37 -1.92
CA PRO A 66 1.58 22.96 -2.90
C PRO A 66 1.62 21.45 -3.05
N ILE A 67 1.76 20.98 -4.29
CA ILE A 67 1.85 19.55 -4.62
C ILE A 67 3.02 19.28 -5.56
N THR A 68 3.48 18.03 -5.52
CA THR A 68 4.32 17.44 -6.57
C THR A 68 3.62 16.19 -7.05
N ALA A 69 3.31 16.12 -8.34
CA ALA A 69 2.70 14.96 -8.97
C ALA A 69 3.77 14.21 -9.77
N ARG A 70 3.86 12.89 -9.58
CA ARG A 70 4.68 12.00 -10.41
C ARG A 70 3.78 11.07 -11.20
N PHE A 71 3.84 11.16 -12.51
CA PHE A 71 3.14 10.27 -13.42
C PHE A 71 4.02 9.10 -13.77
N SER A 72 3.46 7.91 -13.66
CA SER A 72 4.10 6.66 -14.06
C SER A 72 3.02 5.72 -14.55
N THR A 73 3.39 4.77 -15.39
CA THR A 73 2.45 3.84 -15.99
C THR A 73 1.91 2.89 -14.91
N ILE A 74 0.60 2.93 -14.65
CA ILE A 74 -0.25 1.80 -14.22
C ILE A 74 -1.72 2.25 -14.22
N ASP A 75 -2.58 1.31 -14.58
CA ASP A 75 -3.99 1.48 -14.87
C ASP A 75 -4.86 1.45 -13.59
N VAL A 76 -6.01 2.11 -13.62
CA VAL A 76 -6.92 2.22 -12.46
C VAL A 76 -8.33 1.80 -12.88
N GLY A 77 -8.98 0.95 -12.07
CA GLY A 77 -10.29 0.37 -12.36
C GLY A 77 -11.48 1.30 -12.12
N PRO A 78 -12.68 0.91 -12.61
CA PRO A 78 -13.90 1.72 -12.49
C PRO A 78 -14.52 1.68 -11.08
N GLN A 79 -15.30 2.71 -10.74
CA GLN A 79 -15.87 2.92 -9.40
C GLN A 79 -17.40 3.02 -9.43
N GLU A 80 -18.06 2.42 -8.43
CA GLU A 80 -19.53 2.30 -8.31
C GLU A 80 -20.20 3.47 -7.55
N PHE A 81 -19.43 4.44 -7.04
CA PHE A 81 -19.96 5.57 -6.27
C PHE A 81 -19.90 6.88 -7.05
N PRO A 82 -20.90 7.78 -6.92
CA PRO A 82 -20.87 9.07 -7.58
C PRO A 82 -19.65 9.87 -7.10
N LEU A 83 -18.86 10.36 -8.05
CA LEU A 83 -17.73 11.22 -7.74
C LEU A 83 -18.24 12.57 -7.25
N HIS A 84 -17.89 12.93 -6.02
CA HIS A 84 -18.09 14.27 -5.50
C HIS A 84 -16.83 15.10 -5.78
N GLU A 85 -16.99 16.20 -6.48
CA GLU A 85 -15.89 17.12 -6.73
C GLU A 85 -15.37 17.68 -5.39
N LEU A 86 -14.06 17.56 -5.16
CA LEU A 86 -13.40 18.01 -3.93
C LEU A 86 -12.60 19.30 -4.14
N GLY A 87 -11.91 19.42 -5.28
CA GLY A 87 -10.96 20.48 -5.55
C GLY A 87 -10.33 20.36 -6.92
N GLN A 88 -9.47 21.31 -7.25
CA GLN A 88 -8.76 21.40 -8.52
C GLN A 88 -7.26 21.22 -8.30
N LEU A 89 -6.63 20.39 -9.14
CA LEU A 89 -5.18 20.26 -9.24
C LEU A 89 -4.70 21.07 -10.45
N GLU A 90 -3.81 22.03 -10.21
CA GLU A 90 -3.14 22.80 -11.27
C GLU A 90 -1.65 22.47 -11.27
N LEU A 91 -1.13 21.91 -12.37
CA LEU A 91 0.30 21.68 -12.56
C LEU A 91 0.87 22.82 -13.41
N ASN A 92 1.73 23.64 -12.82
CA ASN A 92 2.14 24.92 -13.42
C ASN A 92 3.66 25.14 -13.46
N ARG A 93 4.46 24.18 -12.95
CA ARG A 93 5.92 24.29 -12.96
C ARG A 93 6.59 22.94 -13.18
N ASN A 94 7.48 22.88 -14.17
CA ASN A 94 8.35 21.72 -14.34
C ASN A 94 9.37 21.61 -13.21
N VAL A 95 9.87 20.40 -12.97
CA VAL A 95 10.99 20.19 -12.06
C VAL A 95 12.27 20.81 -12.66
N PRO A 96 13.09 21.53 -11.88
CA PRO A 96 14.34 22.11 -12.38
C PRO A 96 15.45 21.07 -12.52
N ASN A 97 15.38 19.96 -11.76
CA ASN A 97 16.34 18.85 -11.84
C ASN A 97 15.61 17.51 -11.65
N ASN A 98 15.68 16.66 -12.67
CA ASN A 98 15.01 15.36 -12.68
C ASN A 98 15.54 14.43 -11.59
N PHE A 99 16.85 14.39 -11.36
CA PHE A 99 17.41 13.45 -10.41
C PHE A 99 17.02 13.81 -8.96
N THR A 100 17.14 15.08 -8.59
CA THR A 100 16.86 15.53 -7.22
C THR A 100 15.37 15.60 -6.91
N GLU A 101 14.51 15.89 -7.89
CA GLU A 101 13.08 16.16 -7.65
C GLU A 101 12.12 15.14 -8.26
N ILE A 102 12.60 14.24 -9.13
CA ILE A 102 11.84 13.06 -9.61
C ILE A 102 12.43 11.79 -9.04
N GLU A 103 13.72 11.54 -9.25
CA GLU A 103 14.31 10.24 -8.91
C GLU A 103 14.43 10.02 -7.41
N GLN A 104 14.78 11.06 -6.65
CA GLN A 104 14.87 11.01 -5.18
C GLN A 104 13.56 11.30 -4.44
N ASN A 105 12.46 11.53 -5.16
CA ASN A 105 11.17 11.84 -4.55
C ASN A 105 10.51 10.58 -3.96
N ALA A 106 10.14 10.62 -2.68
CA ALA A 106 9.77 9.45 -1.89
C ALA A 106 8.29 9.46 -1.45
N PHE A 107 7.38 9.16 -2.39
CA PHE A 107 5.94 9.01 -2.09
C PHE A 107 5.67 7.77 -1.25
N ASN A 108 4.89 7.90 -0.17
CA ASN A 108 4.59 6.80 0.74
C ASN A 108 3.13 6.89 1.23
N PRO A 109 2.31 5.84 1.07
CA PRO A 109 0.93 5.85 1.56
C PRO A 109 0.82 5.97 3.09
N SER A 110 1.90 5.67 3.85
CA SER A 110 1.95 5.87 5.30
C SER A 110 2.12 7.34 5.72
N HIS A 111 2.39 8.26 4.79
CA HIS A 111 2.45 9.69 5.09
C HIS A 111 1.04 10.29 5.20
N LEU A 112 0.26 9.76 6.14
CA LEU A 112 -1.08 10.24 6.46
C LEU A 112 -0.99 11.47 7.37
N VAL A 113 -2.02 12.32 7.28
CA VAL A 113 -2.19 13.48 8.16
C VAL A 113 -3.45 13.28 9.02
N PRO A 114 -3.54 13.88 10.21
CA PRO A 114 -4.74 13.78 11.04
C PRO A 114 -6.01 14.13 10.25
N GLY A 115 -7.00 13.23 10.26
CA GLY A 115 -8.21 13.33 9.43
C GLY A 115 -8.23 12.39 8.21
N LEU A 116 -7.14 11.66 7.96
CA LEU A 116 -7.07 10.56 6.99
C LEU A 116 -6.50 9.32 7.68
N GLU A 117 -7.10 8.15 7.43
CA GLU A 117 -6.71 6.87 8.02
C GLU A 117 -6.68 5.77 6.96
N SER A 118 -5.85 4.75 7.16
CA SER A 118 -5.81 3.59 6.27
C SER A 118 -6.96 2.63 6.59
N SER A 119 -7.46 1.95 5.56
CA SER A 119 -8.43 0.86 5.73
C SER A 119 -7.74 -0.48 6.04
N ALA A 120 -8.52 -1.48 6.45
CA ALA A 120 -8.06 -2.86 6.60
C ALA A 120 -7.79 -3.60 5.28
N ASP A 121 -7.69 -2.88 4.15
CA ASP A 121 -7.32 -3.49 2.86
C ASP A 121 -5.92 -4.12 2.97
N PRO A 122 -5.79 -5.45 2.77
CA PRO A 122 -4.52 -6.15 2.95
C PRO A 122 -3.42 -5.66 2.00
N LEU A 123 -3.78 -5.23 0.78
CA LEU A 123 -2.82 -4.68 -0.16
C LEU A 123 -2.34 -3.32 0.35
N LEU A 124 -3.25 -2.45 0.81
CA LEU A 124 -2.86 -1.16 1.40
C LEU A 124 -1.98 -1.35 2.62
N GLN A 125 -2.36 -2.24 3.55
CA GLN A 125 -1.60 -2.54 4.77
C GLN A 125 -0.16 -2.98 4.47
N SER A 126 0.04 -3.83 3.46
CA SER A 126 1.40 -4.21 3.02
C SER A 126 2.21 -3.03 2.47
N ARG A 127 1.55 -2.11 1.75
CA ARG A 127 2.18 -0.92 1.16
C ARG A 127 2.58 0.11 2.23
N LEU A 128 1.87 0.16 3.36
CA LEU A 128 2.26 1.03 4.47
C LEU A 128 3.67 0.70 4.99
N PHE A 129 4.06 -0.57 4.91
CA PHE A 129 5.38 -1.05 5.30
C PHE A 129 6.41 -1.00 4.15
N SER A 130 6.03 -1.43 2.94
CA SER A 130 6.97 -1.65 1.83
C SER A 130 7.65 -0.37 1.33
N TYR A 131 6.91 0.74 1.22
CA TYR A 131 7.45 2.01 0.70
C TYR A 131 8.57 2.61 1.57
N PRO A 132 8.43 2.77 2.90
CA PRO A 132 9.51 3.31 3.72
C PRO A 132 10.72 2.36 3.78
N GLU A 133 10.53 1.05 3.68
CA GLU A 133 11.63 0.10 3.55
C GLU A 133 12.44 0.33 2.27
N THR A 134 11.78 0.37 1.10
CA THR A 134 12.48 0.56 -0.17
C THR A 134 13.16 1.93 -0.24
N HIS A 135 12.61 3.00 0.33
CA HIS A 135 13.27 4.30 0.35
C HIS A 135 14.58 4.30 1.14
N ARG A 136 14.62 3.59 2.28
CA ARG A 136 15.84 3.45 3.07
C ARG A 136 16.93 2.71 2.32
N HIS A 137 16.57 1.75 1.47
CA HIS A 137 17.51 1.04 0.62
C HIS A 137 17.95 1.86 -0.60
N CYS A 138 17.02 2.48 -1.33
CA CYS A 138 17.30 3.19 -2.59
C CYS A 138 17.97 4.55 -2.38
N ILE A 139 17.56 5.30 -1.35
CA ILE A 139 17.99 6.70 -1.15
C ILE A 139 18.86 6.83 0.11
N GLY A 140 18.50 6.09 1.17
CA GLY A 140 19.22 6.08 2.44
C GLY A 140 18.30 6.33 3.63
N PRO A 141 18.79 6.13 4.88
CA PRO A 141 17.98 6.21 6.09
C PRO A 141 17.37 7.60 6.32
N ASN A 142 18.05 8.65 5.87
CA ASN A 142 17.67 10.05 6.06
C ASN A 142 16.97 10.69 4.84
N TYR A 143 16.35 9.88 3.96
CA TYR A 143 15.70 10.37 2.73
C TYR A 143 14.65 11.48 2.96
N GLN A 144 14.04 11.53 4.16
CA GLN A 144 13.07 12.55 4.56
C GLN A 144 13.69 13.94 4.76
N GLN A 145 15.02 14.03 4.90
CA GLN A 145 15.73 15.30 5.04
C GLN A 145 16.04 15.96 3.68
N LEU A 146 15.86 15.23 2.57
CA LEU A 146 16.07 15.79 1.24
C LEU A 146 15.07 16.93 0.96
N PRO A 147 15.48 18.01 0.27
CA PRO A 147 14.61 19.17 0.05
C PRO A 147 13.25 18.87 -0.58
N VAL A 148 13.17 17.86 -1.45
CA VAL A 148 11.89 17.46 -2.09
C VAL A 148 10.98 16.65 -1.15
N ASN A 149 11.55 16.01 -0.11
CA ASN A 149 10.84 15.11 0.80
C ASN A 149 10.53 15.75 2.17
N ILE A 150 11.16 16.89 2.49
CA ILE A 150 10.95 17.56 3.78
C ILE A 150 9.54 18.15 3.86
N PRO A 151 8.81 17.97 4.99
CA PRO A 151 7.49 18.56 5.13
C PRO A 151 7.57 20.10 5.08
N SER A 152 6.74 20.74 4.26
CA SER A 152 6.76 22.19 4.06
C SER A 152 6.44 23.01 5.32
N ALA A 153 5.71 22.42 6.27
CA ALA A 153 5.42 23.02 7.58
C ALA A 153 6.67 23.13 8.47
N ILE A 154 7.76 22.47 8.09
CA ILE A 154 8.97 22.29 8.89
C ILE A 154 10.10 23.06 8.18
N LYS A 155 10.33 24.31 8.60
CA LYS A 155 11.46 25.09 8.08
C LYS A 155 12.78 24.51 8.60
N HIS A 156 13.82 24.53 7.76
CA HIS A 156 15.15 23.91 7.94
C HIS A 156 15.88 24.17 9.28
N THR A 157 15.39 25.06 10.13
CA THR A 157 16.02 25.48 11.40
C THR A 157 15.18 25.24 12.64
N SER A 158 13.95 24.72 12.52
CA SER A 158 13.03 24.46 13.65
C SER A 158 12.40 23.06 13.59
N GLY A 159 13.10 22.11 12.95
CA GLY A 159 12.46 21.05 12.19
C GLY A 159 12.39 19.65 12.82
N MET A 160 11.28 18.94 12.54
CA MET A 160 10.94 17.55 12.87
C MET A 160 11.25 17.13 14.31
N TYR A 161 10.21 17.09 15.16
CA TYR A 161 10.32 16.56 16.52
C TYR A 161 10.09 15.04 16.53
N ASN A 162 11.16 14.25 16.55
CA ASN A 162 11.12 12.78 16.71
C ASN A 162 12.38 12.31 17.48
N PHE A 163 12.48 11.07 17.94
CA PHE A 163 13.64 10.61 18.72
C PHE A 163 14.78 9.98 17.90
N GLN A 164 14.73 10.08 16.58
CA GLN A 164 15.74 9.48 15.69
C GLN A 164 16.90 10.45 15.47
N CYS A 165 18.12 9.95 15.71
CA CYS A 165 19.36 10.68 15.42
C CYS A 165 20.30 9.80 14.59
N ASP A 166 21.30 10.46 13.99
CA ASP A 166 22.35 9.85 13.18
C ASP A 166 21.85 9.14 11.90
N GLY A 167 22.63 8.18 11.40
CA GLY A 167 22.44 7.52 10.11
C GLY A 167 23.29 8.13 9.00
N ALA A 168 23.48 7.38 7.92
CA ALA A 168 24.24 7.84 6.76
C ALA A 168 23.61 9.12 6.17
N SER A 169 24.47 10.07 5.78
CA SER A 169 24.08 11.34 5.14
C SER A 169 23.05 12.16 5.94
N THR A 170 23.21 12.20 7.26
CA THR A 170 22.42 13.10 8.14
C THR A 170 22.87 14.54 7.97
N PHE A 171 21.95 15.44 7.62
CA PHE A 171 22.22 16.88 7.55
C PHE A 171 21.60 17.66 8.73
N LEU A 172 20.50 17.14 9.29
CA LEU A 172 19.82 17.68 10.47
C LEU A 172 19.82 16.63 11.59
N ASN A 173 20.67 16.81 12.60
CA ASN A 173 20.84 15.88 13.72
C ASN A 173 20.23 16.39 15.05
N GLN A 174 19.21 17.24 14.97
CA GLN A 174 18.40 17.71 16.12
C GLN A 174 19.15 18.39 17.30
N GLY A 175 20.41 18.75 17.13
CA GLY A 175 21.19 19.52 18.10
C GLY A 175 21.48 18.76 19.40
N ALA A 176 21.49 19.48 20.53
CA ALA A 176 21.80 18.91 21.86
C ALA A 176 20.60 18.22 22.53
N ARG A 177 19.49 18.00 21.80
CA ARG A 177 18.25 17.47 22.39
C ARG A 177 18.42 16.01 22.82
N PRO A 178 17.86 15.61 23.97
CA PRO A 178 17.85 14.20 24.37
C PRO A 178 17.16 13.29 23.34
N ILE A 179 17.77 12.14 23.05
CA ILE A 179 17.26 11.11 22.13
C ILE A 179 16.14 10.24 22.73
N HIS A 180 15.62 10.62 23.89
CA HIS A 180 14.58 9.91 24.63
C HIS A 180 13.71 10.93 25.38
N LEU A 181 12.62 10.45 25.99
CA LEU A 181 11.78 11.26 26.87
C LEU A 181 12.56 11.60 28.14
N SER A 182 13.20 12.76 28.13
CA SER A 182 13.97 13.26 29.27
C SER A 182 13.08 14.04 30.23
N SER A 183 13.26 13.83 31.53
CA SER A 183 12.67 14.67 32.57
C SER A 183 13.39 16.01 32.74
N LEU A 184 14.62 16.14 32.22
CA LEU A 184 15.43 17.36 32.31
C LEU A 184 14.97 18.44 31.32
N ASP A 185 14.43 18.01 30.17
CA ASP A 185 13.89 18.89 29.12
C ASP A 185 12.70 18.16 28.46
N PRO A 186 11.51 18.16 29.10
CA PRO A 186 10.38 17.39 28.64
C PRO A 186 9.76 18.01 27.37
N PRO A 187 9.39 17.18 26.36
CA PRO A 187 8.66 17.66 25.19
C PRO A 187 7.33 18.30 25.56
N HIS A 188 6.95 19.37 24.85
CA HIS A 188 5.57 19.83 24.83
C HIS A 188 4.76 19.02 23.81
N PHE A 189 3.89 18.14 24.29
CA PHE A 189 2.95 17.41 23.45
C PHE A 189 1.67 18.22 23.22
N ILE A 190 1.22 18.22 21.97
CA ILE A 190 -0.11 18.73 21.63
C ILE A 190 -1.06 17.54 21.73
N ALA A 191 -1.99 17.60 22.69
CA ALA A 191 -3.02 16.58 22.80
C ALA A 191 -3.92 16.62 21.55
N PRO A 192 -4.29 15.45 20.99
CA PRO A 192 -5.25 15.41 19.92
C PRO A 192 -6.58 16.01 20.36
N ASP A 193 -7.23 16.78 19.49
CA ASP A 193 -8.57 17.33 19.68
C ASP A 193 -9.69 16.28 19.46
N TYR A 194 -9.35 15.00 19.48
CA TYR A 194 -10.22 13.88 19.17
C TYR A 194 -9.86 12.63 19.98
N GLU A 195 -10.82 11.71 20.11
CA GLU A 195 -10.60 10.40 20.70
C GLU A 195 -10.15 9.39 19.63
N PRO A 196 -8.88 8.96 19.59
CA PRO A 196 -8.38 8.03 18.56
C PRO A 196 -9.04 6.65 18.64
N TYR A 197 -9.42 6.19 19.83
CA TYR A 197 -9.98 4.84 20.03
C TYR A 197 -11.43 4.67 19.56
N ARG A 198 -12.15 5.76 19.25
CA ARG A 198 -13.50 5.65 18.66
C ARG A 198 -13.49 5.39 17.15
N VAL A 199 -12.35 5.63 16.51
CA VAL A 199 -12.21 5.60 15.04
C VAL A 199 -11.53 4.31 14.57
N ALA A 200 -10.71 3.70 15.43
CA ALA A 200 -10.03 2.45 15.15
C ALA A 200 -11.02 1.28 15.00
N GLU A 201 -10.92 0.56 13.90
CA GLU A 201 -11.72 -0.63 13.63
C GLU A 201 -11.36 -1.75 14.64
N ALA A 202 -12.36 -2.26 15.37
CA ALA A 202 -12.17 -3.42 16.22
C ALA A 202 -12.13 -4.68 15.35
N GLN A 203 -11.00 -5.38 15.36
CA GLN A 203 -10.86 -6.65 14.68
C GLN A 203 -10.99 -7.81 15.67
N ASP A 204 -11.90 -8.73 15.38
CA ASP A 204 -12.05 -10.00 16.10
C ASP A 204 -11.93 -11.13 15.08
N GLY A 205 -11.06 -12.11 15.34
CA GLY A 205 -10.79 -13.20 14.42
C GLY A 205 -9.49 -13.94 14.71
N HIS A 206 -9.39 -15.15 14.17
CA HIS A 206 -8.15 -15.92 14.20
C HIS A 206 -7.18 -15.44 13.12
N ALA A 207 -5.88 -15.61 13.35
CA ALA A 207 -4.88 -15.45 12.30
C ALA A 207 -5.13 -16.49 11.20
N THR A 208 -5.46 -16.03 9.99
CA THR A 208 -5.64 -16.88 8.81
C THR A 208 -4.53 -16.64 7.80
N LEU A 209 -4.33 -17.59 6.88
CA LEU A 209 -3.38 -17.47 5.77
C LEU A 209 -3.97 -16.78 4.54
N PHE A 210 -5.30 -16.84 4.38
CA PHE A 210 -6.01 -16.28 3.23
C PHE A 210 -7.18 -15.43 3.73
N LEU A 211 -7.20 -14.16 3.29
CA LEU A 211 -8.27 -13.21 3.60
C LEU A 211 -9.38 -13.23 2.53
N SER A 212 -9.03 -13.51 1.27
CA SER A 212 -9.93 -13.44 0.11
C SER A 212 -9.54 -14.42 -1.00
N GLY A 213 -10.47 -14.67 -1.94
CA GLY A 213 -10.38 -15.76 -2.89
C GLY A 213 -11.21 -15.64 -4.11
N VAL A 214 -10.81 -16.37 -5.15
CA VAL A 214 -11.48 -16.37 -6.45
C VAL A 214 -12.89 -16.95 -6.30
N SER A 215 -13.84 -16.17 -6.74
CA SER A 215 -15.27 -16.35 -6.66
C SER A 215 -15.90 -15.85 -7.97
N PRO A 216 -17.17 -16.18 -8.26
CA PRO A 216 -17.85 -15.64 -9.44
C PRO A 216 -17.91 -14.11 -9.46
N GLN A 217 -17.85 -13.47 -8.27
CA GLN A 217 -17.89 -12.01 -8.11
C GLN A 217 -16.67 -11.32 -8.74
N ASP A 218 -15.50 -11.97 -8.75
CA ASP A 218 -14.26 -11.41 -9.33
C ASP A 218 -14.37 -11.18 -10.84
N PHE A 219 -15.35 -11.81 -11.50
CA PHE A 219 -15.58 -11.70 -12.95
C PHE A 219 -16.68 -10.70 -13.31
N VAL A 220 -17.41 -10.16 -12.33
CA VAL A 220 -18.48 -9.18 -12.58
C VAL A 220 -17.90 -7.90 -13.15
N GLN A 221 -16.90 -7.29 -12.50
CA GLN A 221 -16.32 -6.02 -12.96
C GLN A 221 -15.60 -6.13 -14.32
N PRO A 222 -14.76 -7.16 -14.58
CA PRO A 222 -14.16 -7.34 -15.91
C PRO A 222 -15.22 -7.57 -17.00
N ARG A 223 -16.32 -8.26 -16.68
CA ARG A 223 -17.43 -8.48 -17.63
C ARG A 223 -18.15 -7.18 -17.92
N GLU A 224 -18.46 -6.38 -16.91
CA GLU A 224 -19.09 -5.07 -17.09
C GLU A 224 -18.22 -4.13 -17.94
N LEU A 225 -16.90 -4.10 -17.67
CA LEU A 225 -15.95 -3.34 -18.46
C LEU A 225 -15.99 -3.75 -19.94
N TYR A 226 -15.83 -5.05 -20.22
CA TYR A 226 -15.77 -5.53 -21.59
C TYR A 226 -17.12 -5.46 -22.31
N CYS A 227 -18.22 -5.84 -21.65
CA CYS A 227 -19.53 -5.98 -22.29
C CYS A 227 -20.34 -4.68 -22.33
N ARG A 228 -20.11 -3.73 -21.41
CA ARG A 228 -20.92 -2.50 -21.32
C ARG A 228 -20.14 -1.22 -21.59
N ILE A 229 -18.87 -1.16 -21.20
CA ILE A 229 -18.08 0.08 -21.28
C ILE A 229 -17.32 0.17 -22.61
N PHE A 230 -16.73 -0.93 -23.07
CA PHE A 230 -15.97 -0.93 -24.32
C PHE A 230 -16.88 -0.70 -25.52
N ASN A 231 -16.46 0.20 -26.40
CA ASN A 231 -17.01 0.26 -27.76
C ASN A 231 -16.38 -0.83 -28.65
N ASP A 232 -16.87 -0.96 -29.88
CA ASP A 232 -16.42 -1.98 -30.83
C ASP A 232 -14.91 -1.89 -31.11
N THR A 233 -14.39 -0.68 -31.33
CA THR A 233 -12.95 -0.46 -31.57
C THR A 233 -12.09 -0.87 -30.38
N GLN A 234 -12.49 -0.50 -29.16
CA GLN A 234 -11.80 -0.89 -27.93
C GLN A 234 -11.83 -2.40 -27.71
N SER A 235 -12.97 -3.03 -28.02
CA SER A 235 -13.14 -4.49 -27.93
C SER A 235 -12.24 -5.23 -28.91
N GLU A 236 -12.12 -4.75 -30.15
CA GLU A 236 -11.23 -5.29 -31.16
C GLU A 236 -9.75 -5.09 -30.80
N MET A 237 -9.38 -3.91 -30.30
CA MET A 237 -8.02 -3.62 -29.83
C MET A 237 -7.65 -4.55 -28.67
N PHE A 238 -8.54 -4.69 -27.68
CA PHE A 238 -8.34 -5.59 -26.56
C PHE A 238 -8.15 -7.04 -27.03
N LEU A 239 -9.02 -7.52 -27.94
CA LEU A 239 -8.90 -8.86 -28.51
C LEU A 239 -7.55 -9.07 -29.19
N LYS A 240 -7.14 -8.11 -30.03
CA LYS A 240 -5.88 -8.16 -30.76
C LYS A 240 -4.69 -8.21 -29.80
N ASP A 241 -4.67 -7.34 -28.80
CA ASP A 241 -3.56 -7.27 -27.85
C ASP A 241 -3.51 -8.49 -26.92
N ALA A 242 -4.64 -8.92 -26.37
CA ALA A 242 -4.73 -10.13 -25.56
C ALA A 242 -4.24 -11.35 -26.36
N SER A 243 -4.72 -11.53 -27.60
CA SER A 243 -4.31 -12.64 -28.47
C SER A 243 -2.83 -12.57 -28.84
N ARG A 244 -2.29 -11.35 -29.10
CA ARG A 244 -0.88 -11.13 -29.41
C ARG A 244 0.02 -11.47 -28.22
N HIS A 245 -0.34 -11.01 -27.02
CA HIS A 245 0.41 -11.31 -25.80
C HIS A 245 0.37 -12.79 -25.47
N MET A 246 -0.80 -13.43 -25.59
CA MET A 246 -0.92 -14.87 -25.37
C MET A 246 -0.10 -15.68 -26.37
N SER A 247 -0.09 -15.29 -27.65
CA SER A 247 0.71 -15.96 -28.71
C SER A 247 2.22 -15.99 -28.47
N THR A 248 2.74 -15.30 -27.45
CA THR A 248 4.15 -15.42 -27.02
C THR A 248 4.47 -16.77 -26.37
N SER A 249 3.47 -17.49 -25.87
CA SER A 249 3.62 -18.82 -25.30
C SER A 249 3.32 -19.90 -26.34
N THR A 250 4.16 -20.93 -26.40
CA THR A 250 3.97 -22.09 -27.28
C THR A 250 3.16 -23.22 -26.63
N SER A 251 3.07 -23.24 -25.30
CA SER A 251 2.39 -24.30 -24.55
C SER A 251 0.86 -24.12 -24.58
N LYS A 252 0.17 -25.05 -25.23
CA LYS A 252 -1.30 -25.05 -25.29
C LYS A 252 -1.95 -25.19 -23.92
N ASP A 253 -1.34 -25.95 -23.02
CA ASP A 253 -1.84 -26.11 -21.64
C ASP A 253 -1.73 -24.80 -20.85
N VAL A 254 -0.64 -24.06 -21.04
CA VAL A 254 -0.46 -22.74 -20.41
C VAL A 254 -1.44 -21.74 -20.99
N LEU A 255 -1.72 -21.79 -22.30
CA LEU A 255 -2.70 -20.92 -22.96
C LEU A 255 -4.15 -21.23 -22.57
N ALA A 256 -4.48 -22.50 -22.31
CA ALA A 256 -5.82 -22.90 -21.90
C ALA A 256 -6.24 -22.27 -20.56
N ARG A 257 -5.30 -22.04 -19.64
CA ARG A 257 -5.58 -21.46 -18.31
C ARG A 257 -6.14 -20.03 -18.36
N PRO A 258 -5.50 -19.03 -18.99
CA PRO A 258 -6.06 -17.69 -19.14
C PRO A 258 -7.34 -17.69 -20.00
N ILE A 259 -7.48 -18.59 -20.97
CA ILE A 259 -8.76 -18.74 -21.72
C ILE A 259 -9.88 -19.17 -20.77
N SER A 260 -9.60 -20.08 -19.84
CA SER A 260 -10.55 -20.50 -18.80
C SER A 260 -10.99 -19.32 -17.92
N VAL A 261 -10.06 -18.42 -17.60
CA VAL A 261 -10.34 -17.16 -16.87
C VAL A 261 -11.19 -16.21 -17.71
N PHE A 262 -10.84 -15.97 -18.98
CA PHE A 262 -11.64 -15.13 -19.88
C PHE A 262 -13.04 -15.69 -20.13
N HIS A 263 -13.21 -17.02 -20.07
CA HIS A 263 -14.52 -17.66 -20.17
C HIS A 263 -15.48 -17.17 -19.09
N GLN A 264 -14.96 -16.96 -17.88
CA GLN A 264 -15.75 -16.41 -16.78
C GLN A 264 -16.11 -14.94 -17.01
N VAL A 265 -15.36 -14.21 -17.85
CA VAL A 265 -15.67 -12.83 -18.22
C VAL A 265 -16.74 -12.80 -19.32
N GLY A 266 -16.55 -13.51 -20.43
CA GLY A 266 -17.51 -13.54 -21.52
C GLY A 266 -17.24 -14.61 -22.58
N VAL A 267 -18.28 -15.35 -22.96
CA VAL A 267 -18.19 -16.45 -23.95
C VAL A 267 -17.78 -15.97 -25.35
N PRO A 268 -18.35 -14.89 -25.92
CA PRO A 268 -17.98 -14.43 -27.26
C PRO A 268 -16.52 -13.99 -27.37
N LEU A 269 -16.03 -13.24 -26.38
CA LEU A 269 -14.63 -12.84 -26.25
C LEU A 269 -13.70 -14.06 -26.26
N THR A 270 -14.02 -15.04 -25.42
CA THR A 270 -13.20 -16.23 -25.22
C THR A 270 -13.12 -17.08 -26.47
N ALA A 271 -14.23 -17.23 -27.21
CA ALA A 271 -14.25 -17.98 -28.46
C ALA A 271 -13.30 -17.38 -29.51
N GLN A 272 -13.25 -16.05 -29.61
CA GLN A 272 -12.36 -15.36 -30.52
C GLN A 272 -10.89 -15.47 -30.09
N ILE A 273 -10.58 -15.28 -28.80
CA ILE A 273 -9.21 -15.46 -28.28
C ILE A 273 -8.73 -16.90 -28.52
N ALA A 274 -9.54 -17.91 -28.15
CA ALA A 274 -9.20 -19.32 -28.31
C ALA A 274 -8.92 -19.70 -29.77
N LYS A 275 -9.71 -19.13 -30.70
CA LYS A 275 -9.47 -19.27 -32.15
C LYS A 275 -8.14 -18.64 -32.57
N ASN A 276 -7.84 -17.43 -32.11
CA ASN A 276 -6.62 -16.71 -32.49
C ASN A 276 -5.34 -17.40 -31.99
N VAL A 277 -5.38 -18.06 -30.83
CA VAL A 277 -4.23 -18.77 -30.27
C VAL A 277 -4.24 -20.28 -30.54
N SER A 278 -5.17 -20.77 -31.36
CA SER A 278 -5.34 -22.18 -31.74
C SER A 278 -5.40 -23.13 -30.53
N VAL A 279 -6.25 -22.82 -29.54
CA VAL A 279 -6.54 -23.69 -28.39
C VAL A 279 -7.95 -24.26 -28.54
N GLN A 280 -8.07 -25.59 -28.57
CA GLN A 280 -9.33 -26.28 -28.83
C GLN A 280 -10.12 -26.61 -27.56
N SER A 281 -9.43 -26.85 -26.44
CA SER A 281 -10.05 -27.26 -25.17
C SER A 281 -9.48 -26.45 -24.02
N TYR A 282 -10.36 -26.08 -23.08
CA TYR A 282 -10.05 -25.36 -21.86
C TYR A 282 -11.15 -25.61 -20.82
N GLU A 283 -10.86 -25.38 -19.54
CA GLU A 283 -11.82 -25.59 -18.46
C GLU A 283 -12.83 -24.43 -18.42
N LYS A 284 -14.11 -24.74 -18.31
CA LYS A 284 -15.20 -23.75 -18.25
C LYS A 284 -15.78 -23.63 -16.85
N ASP A 285 -15.64 -24.66 -16.05
CA ASP A 285 -16.13 -24.72 -14.69
C ASP A 285 -15.12 -24.09 -13.73
N LEU A 286 -15.48 -22.95 -13.15
CA LEU A 286 -14.64 -22.23 -12.19
C LEU A 286 -14.26 -23.12 -10.99
N ALA A 287 -15.13 -24.03 -10.54
CA ALA A 287 -14.87 -24.90 -9.39
C ALA A 287 -13.70 -25.88 -9.62
N LYS A 288 -13.45 -26.22 -10.89
CA LYS A 288 -12.36 -27.13 -11.29
C LYS A 288 -11.03 -26.40 -11.50
N MET A 289 -11.04 -25.08 -11.57
CA MET A 289 -9.83 -24.28 -11.77
C MET A 289 -8.99 -24.23 -10.49
N ARG A 290 -7.67 -24.06 -10.67
CA ARG A 290 -6.68 -23.90 -9.60
C ARG A 290 -5.82 -22.68 -9.86
N PHE A 291 -5.66 -21.85 -8.84
CA PHE A 291 -4.90 -20.60 -8.89
C PHE A 291 -3.68 -20.73 -7.98
N MET A 292 -2.49 -20.49 -8.52
CA MET A 292 -1.28 -20.49 -7.68
C MET A 292 -1.26 -19.22 -6.82
N GLY A 293 -1.08 -19.38 -5.51
CA GLY A 293 -0.99 -18.25 -4.58
C GLY A 293 -2.33 -17.62 -4.18
N SER A 294 -3.46 -18.19 -4.61
CA SER A 294 -4.80 -17.77 -4.19
C SER A 294 -5.69 -19.00 -4.01
N HIS A 295 -6.75 -18.89 -3.21
CA HIS A 295 -7.72 -19.97 -3.06
C HIS A 295 -8.97 -19.76 -3.91
N ASN A 296 -9.58 -20.86 -4.34
CA ASN A 296 -10.81 -20.87 -5.13
C ASN A 296 -12.00 -21.20 -4.24
N HIS A 297 -12.78 -20.20 -3.85
CA HIS A 297 -13.97 -20.39 -3.03
C HIS A 297 -15.04 -21.23 -3.73
N SER A 298 -15.06 -21.20 -5.07
CA SER A 298 -16.01 -21.97 -5.87
C SER A 298 -15.72 -23.47 -5.86
N ALA A 299 -14.51 -23.89 -5.45
CA ALA A 299 -14.12 -25.29 -5.38
C ALA A 299 -14.70 -26.03 -4.15
N GLY A 300 -15.28 -25.31 -3.18
CA GLY A 300 -15.91 -25.91 -1.99
C GLY A 300 -14.95 -26.65 -1.05
N LEU A 301 -13.65 -26.36 -1.14
CA LEU A 301 -12.61 -27.00 -0.32
C LEU A 301 -12.55 -26.38 1.08
N SER A 302 -12.24 -27.18 2.10
CA SER A 302 -11.92 -26.66 3.44
C SER A 302 -10.55 -25.99 3.46
N THR A 303 -10.32 -25.07 4.42
CA THR A 303 -9.01 -24.40 4.57
C THR A 303 -7.85 -25.38 4.67
N GLN A 304 -8.05 -26.51 5.34
CA GLN A 304 -7.02 -27.54 5.46
C GLN A 304 -6.73 -28.25 4.13
N GLN A 305 -7.78 -28.58 3.36
CA GLN A 305 -7.63 -29.15 2.02
C GLN A 305 -6.91 -28.19 1.08
N MET A 306 -7.22 -26.89 1.17
CA MET A 306 -6.59 -25.84 0.38
C MET A 306 -5.10 -25.69 0.70
N ILE A 307 -4.72 -25.68 1.98
CA ILE A 307 -3.30 -25.63 2.38
C ILE A 307 -2.55 -26.87 1.89
N ALA A 308 -3.17 -28.05 1.96
CA ALA A 308 -2.57 -29.28 1.48
C ALA A 308 -2.32 -29.28 -0.04
N GLU A 309 -3.22 -28.70 -0.85
CA GLU A 309 -3.03 -28.55 -2.30
C GLU A 309 -1.87 -27.59 -2.65
N LEU A 310 -1.72 -26.47 -1.91
CA LEU A 310 -0.67 -25.47 -2.18
C LEU A 310 0.71 -25.90 -1.68
N TYR A 311 0.75 -26.67 -0.59
CA TYR A 311 1.99 -27.15 0.03
C TYR A 311 1.99 -28.69 0.13
N PRO A 312 1.96 -29.41 -1.01
CA PRO A 312 1.88 -30.87 -1.01
C PRO A 312 3.05 -31.48 -0.23
N GLN A 313 4.24 -30.86 -0.34
CA GLN A 313 5.47 -31.30 0.34
C GLN A 313 5.43 -31.17 1.87
N LYS A 314 4.51 -30.39 2.47
CA LYS A 314 4.38 -30.26 3.93
C LYS A 314 3.38 -31.26 4.54
N TYR A 315 2.49 -31.85 3.74
CA TYR A 315 1.49 -32.81 4.21
C TYR A 315 1.83 -34.28 3.92
N TYR A 316 2.83 -34.55 3.07
CA TYR A 316 3.45 -35.87 2.98
C TYR A 316 4.53 -36.05 4.07
N SER A 317 4.10 -36.07 5.34
CA SER A 317 4.84 -36.80 6.36
C SER A 317 3.91 -37.84 7.01
N ASN A 318 3.92 -39.02 6.41
CA ASN A 318 3.58 -40.33 6.96
C ASN A 318 2.46 -40.40 8.00
N GLY A 319 1.23 -40.67 7.57
CA GLY A 319 0.31 -41.67 8.19
C GLY A 319 0.03 -41.65 9.70
N LYS A 320 0.44 -40.62 10.44
CA LYS A 320 0.19 -40.39 11.88
C LYS A 320 0.02 -38.89 12.18
N GLY A 321 -0.45 -38.13 11.19
CA GLY A 321 -0.66 -36.70 11.27
C GLY A 321 -2.06 -36.32 11.75
N ALA A 322 -2.40 -36.64 13.00
CA ALA A 322 -3.13 -35.63 13.76
C ALA A 322 -2.23 -34.37 13.76
N PRO A 323 -2.78 -33.13 13.74
CA PRO A 323 -1.94 -31.97 13.98
C PRO A 323 -1.11 -32.30 15.23
N PRO A 324 0.21 -32.05 15.26
CA PRO A 324 0.91 -32.15 16.53
C PRO A 324 0.13 -31.22 17.44
N SER A 325 -0.62 -31.79 18.39
CA SER A 325 -1.12 -31.02 19.51
C SER A 325 0.12 -30.30 19.98
N ASN A 326 0.17 -28.99 19.82
CA ASN A 326 1.34 -28.21 20.19
C ASN A 326 1.35 -28.11 21.72
N SER A 327 1.40 -29.26 22.38
CA SER A 327 1.64 -29.47 23.81
C SER A 327 3.08 -29.13 24.20
N LYS A 328 3.84 -28.48 23.30
CA LYS A 328 5.10 -27.81 23.60
C LYS A 328 5.04 -26.28 23.55
N PHE A 329 3.96 -25.67 23.05
CA PHE A 329 3.65 -24.26 23.30
C PHE A 329 2.69 -24.07 24.49
N ASP A 330 1.91 -25.12 24.85
CA ASP A 330 1.05 -25.13 26.04
C ASP A 330 1.72 -25.61 27.34
N LYS A 331 3.01 -25.99 27.32
CA LYS A 331 3.74 -26.50 28.51
C LYS A 331 4.91 -25.61 28.96
N GLY A 332 5.02 -24.39 28.44
CA GLY A 332 5.97 -23.38 28.91
C GLY A 332 5.41 -22.38 29.92
N TYR A 333 4.08 -22.27 30.03
CA TYR A 333 3.38 -21.38 30.98
C TYR A 333 2.60 -22.13 32.07
N ALA A 334 3.01 -23.36 32.39
CA ALA A 334 2.44 -24.13 33.49
C ALA A 334 3.52 -24.96 34.17
N LYS A 335 4.40 -24.29 34.94
CA LYS A 335 5.06 -24.74 36.19
C LYS A 335 6.23 -23.82 36.54
N SER A 336 5.92 -22.60 37.01
CA SER A 336 6.73 -22.00 38.07
C SER A 336 5.88 -22.03 39.34
N ASN A 337 6.27 -22.88 40.29
CA ASN A 337 5.71 -22.92 41.65
C ASN A 337 6.21 -21.71 42.44
N GLY A 338 5.84 -20.51 42.00
CA GLY A 338 6.13 -19.26 42.68
C GLY A 338 5.08 -18.24 42.25
N LYS A 339 4.04 -18.06 43.08
CA LYS A 339 3.02 -17.02 42.86
C LYS A 339 3.72 -15.66 42.71
N PRO A 340 3.63 -14.96 41.56
CA PRO A 340 3.88 -13.53 41.54
C PRO A 340 2.65 -12.87 42.16
N LYS A 341 2.82 -12.24 43.34
CA LYS A 341 1.80 -11.34 43.87
C LYS A 341 1.76 -10.10 42.96
N PHE A 342 0.80 -10.06 42.05
CA PHE A 342 0.37 -8.79 41.46
C PHE A 342 -0.63 -8.17 42.42
N THR A 343 -0.22 -7.12 43.14
CA THR A 343 -1.13 -6.24 43.85
C THR A 343 -1.81 -5.33 42.82
N PRO A 344 -3.14 -5.33 42.70
CA PRO A 344 -3.85 -4.34 41.92
C PRO A 344 -3.63 -2.98 42.59
N ASN A 345 -3.07 -2.01 41.87
CA ASN A 345 -3.31 -0.62 42.25
C ASN A 345 -4.75 -0.31 41.87
N ASP A 346 -5.54 0.01 42.88
CA ASP A 346 -6.89 0.54 42.76
C ASP A 346 -6.91 1.85 41.94
N SER A 347 -8.09 2.14 41.37
CA SER A 347 -8.49 3.27 40.50
C SER A 347 -8.28 3.02 38.99
N VAL A 348 -9.29 2.95 38.11
CA VAL A 348 -10.70 3.33 38.12
C VAL A 348 -11.44 2.31 37.24
N ALA A 349 -12.08 1.31 37.84
CA ALA A 349 -12.98 0.40 37.13
C ALA A 349 -14.41 0.93 37.25
N GLY A 350 -14.91 1.58 36.20
CA GLY A 350 -16.34 1.78 36.03
C GLY A 350 -17.00 0.43 35.74
N GLU A 351 -17.96 0.03 36.57
CA GLU A 351 -18.68 -1.25 36.46
C GLU A 351 -19.32 -1.43 35.08
N TYR A 352 -18.88 -2.45 34.34
CA TYR A 352 -19.55 -2.95 33.16
C TYR A 352 -20.75 -3.80 33.58
N ASN A 353 -21.97 -3.27 33.41
CA ASN A 353 -23.21 -3.97 33.72
C ASN A 353 -23.74 -4.73 32.49
N PRO A 354 -23.79 -6.07 32.50
CA PRO A 354 -24.13 -6.91 31.34
C PRO A 354 -25.64 -6.97 30.99
N ARG A 355 -26.48 -6.09 31.54
CA ARG A 355 -27.95 -6.07 31.31
C ARG A 355 -28.52 -4.84 30.62
N ARG A 356 -27.70 -3.96 30.03
CA ARG A 356 -28.25 -2.91 29.14
C ARG A 356 -28.57 -3.54 27.78
N LYS A 357 -29.87 -3.67 27.47
CA LYS A 357 -30.36 -3.91 26.11
C LYS A 357 -29.62 -2.95 25.16
N HIS A 358 -29.03 -3.48 24.10
CA HIS A 358 -28.44 -2.70 23.01
C HIS A 358 -29.47 -1.68 22.51
N GLN A 359 -29.33 -0.42 22.93
CA GLN A 359 -29.80 0.69 22.13
C GLN A 359 -28.74 0.85 21.05
N GLU A 360 -29.13 0.62 19.80
CA GLU A 360 -28.31 0.98 18.65
C GLU A 360 -27.86 2.43 18.81
N PRO A 361 -26.56 2.75 18.71
CA PRO A 361 -26.13 4.12 18.62
C PRO A 361 -26.72 4.67 17.32
N THR A 362 -27.65 5.63 17.46
CA THR A 362 -28.20 6.39 16.33
C THR A 362 -27.07 7.16 15.67
N SER A 363 -26.42 6.53 14.69
CA SER A 363 -25.43 7.16 13.84
C SER A 363 -26.08 8.32 13.07
N PRO A 364 -25.44 9.49 12.97
CA PRO A 364 -25.90 10.58 12.12
C PRO A 364 -26.13 10.17 10.66
N LEU A 365 -25.49 9.09 10.19
CA LEU A 365 -25.68 8.51 8.85
C LEU A 365 -27.05 7.85 8.67
N ALA A 366 -27.75 7.45 9.74
CA ALA A 366 -29.09 6.89 9.64
C ALA A 366 -30.15 7.94 9.28
N LYS A 367 -29.92 9.22 9.61
CA LYS A 367 -30.85 10.32 9.27
C LYS A 367 -30.78 10.77 7.80
N VAL A 368 -29.72 10.44 7.08
CA VAL A 368 -29.59 10.81 5.65
C VAL A 368 -30.39 9.86 4.75
N LYS A 369 -30.69 8.63 5.20
CA LYS A 369 -31.53 7.68 4.44
C LYS A 369 -33.02 7.99 4.45
N GLN A 370 -33.50 8.85 5.35
CA GLN A 370 -34.94 9.14 5.50
C GLN A 370 -35.41 10.38 4.73
N THR A 371 -34.50 11.14 4.12
CA THR A 371 -34.84 12.37 3.38
C THR A 371 -34.71 12.24 1.86
N LEU A 372 -34.47 11.02 1.36
CA LEU A 372 -34.31 10.71 -0.07
C LEU A 372 -35.17 9.52 -0.53
N SER A 373 -36.37 9.36 0.06
CA SER A 373 -37.44 8.50 -0.47
C SER A 373 -38.55 9.33 -1.10
#